data_AF-A0A1E4I286-F1
#
_entry.id   AF-A0A1E4I286-F1
#
_cell.length_a   1.000
_cell.length_b   1.000
_cell.length_c   1.000
_cell.angle_alpha   90.00
_cell.angle_beta   90.00
_cell.angle_gamma   90.00
#
_symmetry.space_group_name_H-M   'P 1'
#
loop_
_entity.id
_entity.type
_entity.pdbx_description
1 polymer ?
#
loop_
_entity_poly.entity_id
_entity_poly.type
_entity_poly.pdbx_seq_one_letter_code
_entity_poly.pdbx_strand_id
1 'polypeptide(L)'
;MDDPTQNPPTRRRWLRRTAIIAAGVAVAGVLGATAAQASPAAGTDSTITVDTPWRTLAPWASEVIPAATCPADHPYLTKEKYAPDFVTLPPGVEAIVGGLSEPGKLAAIGVSITGWNLVPNPTNPYNSLIAGTKDGPLDSSATNWALDNRSYKLRLHCTNDIAEAGTR
;
A
#
# COMPACT_ATOMS: atom_id res chain seq x y z
N MET A 1 -38.41 28.00 50.14
CA MET A 1 -37.38 29.02 49.92
C MET A 1 -36.96 29.02 48.45
N ASP A 2 -37.88 29.46 47.59
CA ASP A 2 -37.76 30.63 46.71
C ASP A 2 -36.44 30.88 45.94
N ASP A 3 -36.56 30.77 44.61
CA ASP A 3 -35.95 31.65 43.59
C ASP A 3 -36.66 33.03 43.64
N PRO A 4 -36.01 34.16 43.31
CA PRO A 4 -36.25 34.70 41.97
C PRO A 4 -35.09 35.51 41.31
N THR A 5 -34.68 35.07 40.12
CA THR A 5 -34.43 35.91 38.91
C THR A 5 -33.15 36.81 38.89
N GLN A 6 -32.59 37.28 37.75
CA GLN A 6 -33.10 37.57 36.39
C GLN A 6 -32.13 37.16 35.24
N ASN A 7 -32.58 37.31 33.98
CA ASN A 7 -31.92 36.87 32.74
C ASN A 7 -31.99 37.99 31.64
N PRO A 8 -31.64 37.81 30.33
CA PRO A 8 -30.55 38.52 29.64
C PRO A 8 -31.01 39.55 28.56
N PRO A 9 -30.06 40.18 27.82
CA PRO A 9 -29.86 39.87 26.38
C PRO A 9 -28.37 40.00 25.93
N THR A 10 -27.87 39.87 24.67
CA THR A 10 -28.43 39.75 23.30
C THR A 10 -27.46 38.99 22.33
N ARG A 11 -27.84 38.79 21.05
CA ARG A 11 -27.06 38.20 19.93
C ARG A 11 -26.07 39.17 19.23
N ARG A 12 -25.07 38.63 18.49
CA ARG A 12 -24.85 38.86 17.02
C ARG A 12 -23.70 38.02 16.40
N ARG A 13 -23.93 37.46 15.20
CA ARG A 13 -22.89 37.00 14.24
C ARG A 13 -22.23 38.20 13.56
N TRP A 14 -21.00 38.08 13.04
CA TRP A 14 -20.59 38.63 11.74
C TRP A 14 -19.28 37.99 11.21
N LEU A 15 -19.18 37.83 9.88
CA LEU A 15 -17.92 37.57 9.17
C LEU A 15 -17.11 38.87 8.97
N ARG A 16 -15.81 38.76 8.64
CA ARG A 16 -15.03 39.52 7.61
C ARG A 16 -13.56 39.12 7.81
N ARG A 17 -12.84 38.59 6.82
CA ARG A 17 -12.32 39.21 5.58
C ARG A 17 -11.35 40.37 5.82
N THR A 18 -10.31 40.39 4.97
CA THR A 18 -9.19 41.36 4.80
C THR A 18 -7.90 41.00 5.56
N ALA A 19 -6.70 41.27 5.03
CA ALA A 19 -6.39 42.10 3.85
C ALA A 19 -5.50 41.41 2.80
N ILE A 20 -5.80 41.67 1.53
CA ILE A 20 -4.83 41.59 0.44
C ILE A 20 -3.92 42.80 0.61
N ILE A 21 -2.60 42.61 0.65
CA ILE A 21 -1.64 43.68 0.36
C ILE A 21 -1.11 43.43 -1.05
N ALA A 22 -1.67 44.17 -2.00
CA ALA A 22 -1.10 44.30 -3.32
C ALA A 22 -0.04 45.42 -3.25
N ALA A 23 1.24 45.05 -3.37
CA ALA A 23 2.31 45.96 -3.71
C ALA A 23 2.70 45.67 -5.17
N GLY A 24 2.04 46.34 -6.11
CA GLY A 24 2.32 46.17 -7.52
C GLY A 24 3.53 47.00 -7.95
N VAL A 25 4.42 46.39 -8.74
CA VAL A 25 5.25 47.13 -9.70
C VAL A 25 5.19 46.37 -11.03
N ALA A 26 4.43 46.92 -11.98
CA ALA A 26 4.45 46.44 -13.35
C ALA A 26 5.61 47.12 -14.09
N VAL A 27 6.73 46.41 -14.28
CA VAL A 27 7.80 46.83 -15.18
C VAL A 27 7.60 46.13 -16.52
N ALA A 28 7.12 46.87 -17.52
CA ALA A 28 7.17 46.43 -18.91
C ALA A 28 8.60 46.62 -19.43
N GLY A 29 9.34 45.52 -19.58
CA GLY A 29 10.71 45.54 -20.10
C GLY A 29 11.08 44.17 -20.68
N VAL A 30 11.16 44.10 -22.01
CA VAL A 30 11.53 42.88 -22.72
C VAL A 30 13.03 42.63 -22.56
N LEU A 31 13.42 41.52 -21.96
CA LEU A 31 14.60 40.71 -22.31
C LEU A 31 14.48 39.34 -21.63
N GLY A 32 14.74 38.27 -22.38
CA GLY A 32 14.35 36.92 -21.98
C GLY A 32 15.20 36.33 -20.86
N ALA A 33 14.60 36.22 -19.67
CA ALA A 33 14.95 35.19 -18.70
C ALA A 33 13.69 34.34 -18.50
N THR A 34 13.63 33.19 -19.17
CA THR A 34 12.65 32.16 -18.81
C THR A 34 12.99 31.71 -17.40
N ALA A 35 12.20 32.15 -16.43
CA ALA A 35 12.18 31.50 -15.12
C ALA A 35 11.81 30.04 -15.39
N ALA A 36 12.80 29.16 -15.36
CA ALA A 36 12.56 27.74 -15.34
C ALA A 36 11.73 27.49 -14.08
N GLN A 37 10.43 27.27 -14.27
CA GLN A 37 9.64 26.64 -13.24
C GLN A 37 10.33 25.31 -13.00
N ALA A 38 11.06 25.23 -11.89
CA ALA A 38 11.41 23.97 -11.30
C ALA A 38 10.06 23.33 -10.96
N SER A 39 9.56 22.49 -11.88
CA SER A 39 8.50 21.56 -11.57
C SER A 39 8.89 20.89 -10.26
N PRO A 40 7.95 20.73 -9.29
CA PRO A 40 8.24 19.87 -8.15
C PRO A 40 8.74 18.55 -8.75
N ALA A 41 9.93 18.12 -8.32
CA ALA A 41 10.50 16.88 -8.81
C ALA A 41 9.43 15.82 -8.62
N ALA A 42 8.96 15.23 -9.72
CA ALA A 42 8.11 14.06 -9.64
C ALA A 42 8.90 13.06 -8.80
N GLY A 43 8.39 12.74 -7.61
CA GLY A 43 9.03 11.74 -6.77
C GLY A 43 9.15 10.50 -7.63
N THR A 44 10.38 10.05 -7.90
CA THR A 44 10.60 8.73 -8.47
C THR A 44 9.86 7.76 -7.57
N ASP A 45 8.79 7.14 -8.09
CA ASP A 45 8.03 6.14 -7.36
C ASP A 45 9.03 5.08 -6.91
N SER A 46 9.35 5.07 -5.62
CA SER A 46 10.32 4.16 -5.01
C SER A 46 9.77 2.74 -4.88
N THR A 47 8.61 2.49 -5.48
CA THR A 47 7.84 1.25 -5.38
C THR A 47 7.37 0.83 -6.77
N ILE A 48 7.56 -0.45 -7.09
CA ILE A 48 7.08 -1.11 -8.30
C ILE A 48 6.18 -2.30 -7.93
N THR A 49 5.45 -2.83 -8.90
CA THR A 49 4.68 -4.08 -8.73
C THR A 49 5.22 -5.18 -9.62
N VAL A 50 5.32 -6.38 -9.07
CA VAL A 50 5.79 -7.59 -9.76
C VAL A 50 4.74 -8.68 -9.61
N ASP A 51 4.09 -9.02 -10.72
CA ASP A 51 3.06 -10.06 -10.77
C ASP A 51 3.68 -11.44 -11.05
N THR A 52 3.33 -12.45 -10.25
CA THR A 52 3.64 -13.85 -10.59
C THR A 52 2.75 -14.35 -11.73
N PRO A 53 3.11 -15.44 -12.42
CA PRO A 53 2.20 -16.10 -13.36
C PRO A 53 0.89 -16.51 -12.69
N TRP A 54 -0.22 -16.45 -13.45
CA TRP A 54 -1.49 -17.02 -13.03
C TRP A 54 -1.38 -18.54 -12.87
N ARG A 55 -1.94 -19.06 -11.78
CA ARG A 55 -2.03 -20.49 -11.48
C ARG A 55 -3.49 -20.86 -11.29
N THR A 56 -3.90 -22.01 -11.83
CA THR A 56 -5.30 -22.49 -11.78
C THR A 56 -5.38 -23.76 -10.96
N LEU A 57 -6.26 -23.75 -9.96
CA LEU A 57 -6.56 -24.87 -9.08
C LEU A 57 -7.91 -25.49 -9.44
N ALA A 58 -7.94 -26.82 -9.44
CA ALA A 58 -9.18 -27.60 -9.51
C ALA A 58 -10.02 -27.41 -8.22
N PRO A 59 -11.31 -27.81 -8.19
CA PRO A 59 -12.14 -27.75 -6.99
C PRO A 59 -11.51 -28.52 -5.84
N TRP A 60 -11.50 -27.96 -4.64
CA TRP A 60 -10.90 -28.56 -3.42
C TRP A 60 -9.40 -28.91 -3.52
N ALA A 61 -8.70 -28.44 -4.57
CA ALA A 61 -7.27 -28.67 -4.72
C ALA A 61 -6.43 -27.67 -3.90
N SER A 62 -5.34 -28.17 -3.34
CA SER A 62 -4.29 -27.38 -2.69
C SER A 62 -2.97 -27.51 -3.43
N GLU A 63 -2.16 -26.46 -3.42
CA GLU A 63 -0.77 -26.51 -3.87
C GLU A 63 0.16 -25.68 -2.98
N VAL A 64 1.45 -25.99 -3.04
CA VAL A 64 2.52 -25.12 -2.53
C VAL A 64 2.68 -23.95 -3.49
N ILE A 65 2.82 -22.74 -2.95
CA ILE A 65 3.03 -21.54 -3.75
C ILE A 65 4.53 -21.40 -4.06
N PRO A 66 4.94 -21.20 -5.33
CA PRO A 66 6.33 -20.94 -5.66
C PRO A 66 6.87 -19.70 -4.96
N ALA A 67 8.14 -19.72 -4.58
CA ALA A 67 8.83 -18.55 -4.03
C ALA A 67 8.83 -17.40 -5.06
N ALA A 68 8.59 -16.19 -4.58
CA ALA A 68 8.65 -14.97 -5.35
C ALA A 68 9.54 -13.97 -4.61
N THR A 69 10.46 -13.33 -5.33
CA THR A 69 11.43 -12.38 -4.76
C THR A 69 11.39 -11.09 -5.58
N CYS A 70 11.54 -9.96 -4.90
CA CYS A 70 11.65 -8.67 -5.57
C CYS A 70 12.94 -8.55 -6.41
N PRO A 71 12.96 -7.76 -7.49
CA PRO A 71 14.13 -7.61 -8.35
C PRO A 71 15.18 -6.72 -7.67
N ALA A 72 16.44 -6.83 -8.12
CA ALA A 72 17.59 -6.25 -7.44
C ALA A 72 17.59 -4.70 -7.35
N ASP A 73 16.84 -4.03 -8.23
CA ASP A 73 16.64 -2.57 -8.27
C ASP A 73 15.59 -2.06 -7.25
N HIS A 74 14.72 -2.96 -6.77
CA HIS A 74 13.71 -2.71 -5.74
C HIS A 74 13.64 -3.90 -4.76
N PRO A 75 14.73 -4.22 -4.03
CA PRO A 75 14.95 -5.55 -3.46
C PRO A 75 14.10 -5.93 -2.24
N TYR A 76 13.27 -5.03 -1.73
CA TYR A 76 12.48 -5.25 -0.51
C TYR A 76 10.98 -5.24 -0.81
N LEU A 77 10.17 -5.99 -0.07
CA LEU A 77 8.72 -5.83 -0.06
C LEU A 77 8.34 -4.60 0.76
N THR A 78 7.28 -3.89 0.39
CA THR A 78 6.78 -2.75 1.17
C THR A 78 6.21 -3.19 2.53
N LYS A 79 6.13 -2.25 3.48
CA LYS A 79 5.56 -2.47 4.82
C LYS A 79 4.02 -2.47 4.86
N GLU A 80 3.37 -2.12 3.75
CA GLU A 80 1.91 -2.11 3.64
C GLU A 80 1.33 -3.52 3.69
N LYS A 81 0.13 -3.67 4.24
CA LYS A 81 -0.55 -4.96 4.38
C LYS A 81 -1.72 -5.05 3.40
N TYR A 82 -1.56 -5.88 2.37
CA TYR A 82 -2.62 -6.19 1.40
C TYR A 82 -3.35 -7.51 1.70
N ALA A 83 -3.08 -8.13 2.85
CA ALA A 83 -3.81 -9.32 3.31
C ALA A 83 -5.24 -8.93 3.70
N PRO A 84 -6.29 -9.46 3.02
CA PRO A 84 -7.65 -9.32 3.50
C PRO A 84 -7.87 -10.19 4.75
N ASP A 85 -8.98 -9.96 5.45
CA ASP A 85 -9.32 -10.73 6.65
C ASP A 85 -9.27 -12.25 6.40
N PHE A 86 -8.75 -13.00 7.38
CA PHE A 86 -8.57 -14.46 7.35
C PHE A 86 -7.59 -15.00 6.31
N VAL A 87 -6.82 -14.15 5.62
CA VAL A 87 -5.69 -14.53 4.75
C VAL A 87 -4.37 -14.16 5.42
N THR A 88 -3.37 -15.04 5.36
CA THR A 88 -2.03 -14.79 5.93
C THR A 88 -1.06 -14.46 4.81
N LEU A 89 -0.68 -13.19 4.64
CA LEU A 89 0.39 -12.76 3.71
C LEU A 89 1.44 -11.95 4.48
N PRO A 90 2.73 -11.98 4.06
CA PRO A 90 3.69 -10.98 4.51
C PRO A 90 3.30 -9.57 4.03
N PRO A 91 3.81 -8.52 4.68
CA PRO A 91 3.81 -7.17 4.12
C PRO A 91 4.30 -7.13 2.67
N GLY A 92 3.72 -6.24 1.86
CA GLY A 92 4.07 -6.07 0.46
C GLY A 92 3.53 -7.15 -0.48
N VAL A 93 2.84 -8.19 0.01
CA VAL A 93 2.25 -9.23 -0.85
C VAL A 93 0.73 -9.13 -0.87
N GLU A 94 0.19 -9.08 -2.09
CA GLU A 94 -1.23 -9.08 -2.40
C GLU A 94 -1.59 -10.39 -3.15
N ALA A 95 -2.68 -11.04 -2.77
CA ALA A 95 -3.20 -12.22 -3.46
C ALA A 95 -4.36 -11.83 -4.39
N ILE A 96 -4.14 -11.89 -5.69
CA ILE A 96 -5.14 -11.53 -6.71
C ILE A 96 -5.84 -12.81 -7.17
N VAL A 97 -7.15 -12.93 -6.88
CA VAL A 97 -7.96 -14.11 -7.24
C VAL A 97 -8.86 -13.80 -8.44
N GLY A 98 -8.69 -14.57 -9.51
CA GLY A 98 -9.44 -14.45 -10.76
C GLY A 98 -10.86 -15.01 -10.65
N GLY A 99 -11.80 -14.39 -11.38
CA GLY A 99 -13.22 -14.78 -11.35
C GLY A 99 -14.00 -14.23 -10.17
N LEU A 100 -13.45 -13.27 -9.42
CA LEU A 100 -14.15 -12.47 -8.41
C LEU A 100 -14.27 -11.02 -8.87
N SER A 101 -15.34 -10.74 -9.63
CA SER A 101 -15.80 -9.36 -9.91
C SER A 101 -16.79 -8.85 -8.86
N GLU A 102 -17.09 -9.66 -7.84
CA GLU A 102 -18.17 -9.42 -6.87
C GLU A 102 -17.59 -9.25 -5.46
N PRO A 103 -17.74 -8.07 -4.83
CA PRO A 103 -17.35 -7.88 -3.44
C PRO A 103 -18.23 -8.73 -2.50
N GLY A 104 -17.63 -9.27 -1.44
CA GLY A 104 -18.35 -10.03 -0.40
C GLY A 104 -18.33 -11.56 -0.56
N LYS A 105 -17.86 -12.09 -1.69
CA LYS A 105 -17.45 -13.50 -1.75
C LYS A 105 -16.07 -13.63 -1.12
N LEU A 106 -16.01 -14.24 0.08
CA LEU A 106 -14.77 -14.72 0.70
C LEU A 106 -13.92 -15.38 -0.37
N ALA A 107 -12.64 -15.00 -0.46
CA ALA A 107 -11.76 -15.39 -1.56
C ALA A 107 -11.79 -16.92 -1.72
N ALA A 108 -12.37 -17.39 -2.83
CA ALA A 108 -12.65 -18.81 -3.02
C ALA A 108 -11.35 -19.63 -3.09
N ILE A 109 -10.22 -18.97 -3.36
CA ILE A 109 -8.89 -19.49 -3.05
C ILE A 109 -8.42 -18.83 -1.75
N GLY A 110 -8.23 -19.65 -0.71
CA GLY A 110 -7.55 -19.24 0.51
C GLY A 110 -6.03 -19.32 0.32
N VAL A 111 -5.31 -18.29 0.73
CA VAL A 111 -3.85 -18.17 0.58
C VAL A 111 -3.20 -18.01 1.96
N SER A 112 -2.10 -18.72 2.20
CA SER A 112 -1.28 -18.60 3.40
C SER A 112 0.20 -18.56 3.02
N ILE A 113 0.93 -17.57 3.50
CA ILE A 113 2.37 -17.38 3.29
C ILE A 113 3.01 -16.93 4.61
N THR A 114 3.69 -17.87 5.25
CA THR A 114 4.38 -17.74 6.56
C THR A 114 5.91 -17.75 6.41
N GLY A 115 6.39 -18.37 5.33
CA GLY A 115 7.79 -18.43 4.92
C GLY A 115 8.22 -17.16 4.21
N TRP A 116 9.15 -16.42 4.82
CA TRP A 116 9.62 -15.13 4.33
C TRP A 116 11.08 -15.26 3.89
N ASN A 117 11.42 -14.65 2.76
CA ASN A 117 12.81 -14.41 2.37
C ASN A 117 13.28 -13.14 3.08
N LEU A 118 14.35 -13.24 3.85
CA LEU A 118 14.80 -12.20 4.78
C LEU A 118 16.25 -11.82 4.45
N VAL A 119 16.54 -10.52 4.45
CA VAL A 119 17.88 -9.97 4.28
C VAL A 119 18.24 -9.07 5.46
N PRO A 120 19.52 -8.97 5.86
CA PRO A 120 19.92 -8.11 6.97
C PRO A 120 19.55 -6.65 6.72
N ASN A 121 18.99 -5.96 7.72
CA ASN A 121 18.75 -4.52 7.60
C ASN A 121 20.07 -3.76 7.82
N PRO A 122 20.59 -3.00 6.84
CA PRO A 122 21.85 -2.27 6.98
C PRO A 122 21.77 -1.09 7.96
N THR A 123 20.56 -0.65 8.35
CA THR A 123 20.33 0.46 9.28
C THR A 123 20.08 0.03 10.73
N ASN A 124 19.71 -1.24 10.96
CA ASN A 124 19.37 -1.76 12.28
C ASN A 124 19.69 -3.27 12.39
N PRO A 125 20.69 -3.70 13.18
CA PRO A 125 21.07 -5.11 13.28
C PRO A 125 20.06 -5.99 14.03
N TYR A 126 19.01 -5.42 14.62
CA TYR A 126 18.02 -6.15 15.43
C TYR A 126 16.79 -6.63 14.64
N ASN A 127 16.64 -6.26 13.36
CA ASN A 127 15.56 -6.74 12.50
C ASN A 127 16.06 -7.10 11.08
N SER A 128 15.23 -7.84 10.33
CA SER A 128 15.50 -8.17 8.92
C SER A 128 14.50 -7.49 7.99
N LEU A 129 14.95 -7.08 6.81
CA LEU A 129 14.07 -6.63 5.74
C LEU A 129 13.49 -7.85 5.02
N ILE A 130 12.24 -7.75 4.57
CA ILE A 130 11.58 -8.81 3.79
C ILE A 130 11.90 -8.58 2.31
N ALA A 131 12.48 -9.55 1.63
CA ALA A 131 12.83 -9.47 0.19
C ALA A 131 11.89 -10.29 -0.72
N GLY A 132 11.04 -11.12 -0.13
CA GLY A 132 10.16 -12.03 -0.87
C GLY A 132 9.52 -13.10 0.00
N THR A 133 8.92 -14.09 -0.65
CA THR A 133 8.28 -15.27 -0.06
C THR A 133 9.18 -16.50 -0.20
N LYS A 134 8.90 -17.53 0.60
CA LYS A 134 9.46 -18.88 0.42
C LYS A 134 8.37 -19.86 -0.04
N ASP A 135 8.77 -20.81 -0.85
CA ASP A 135 8.03 -22.04 -1.10
C ASP A 135 8.29 -23.05 0.03
N GLY A 136 7.36 -23.99 0.18
CA GLY A 136 7.49 -25.11 1.11
C GLY A 136 6.14 -25.51 1.72
N PRO A 137 5.90 -26.79 2.04
CA PRO A 137 4.61 -27.25 2.60
C PRO A 137 4.18 -26.60 3.92
N LEU A 138 5.11 -25.96 4.64
CA LEU A 138 4.85 -25.23 5.89
C LEU A 138 5.02 -23.71 5.74
N ASP A 139 5.51 -23.25 4.59
CA ASP A 139 5.93 -21.88 4.30
C ASP A 139 4.92 -21.15 3.42
N SER A 140 4.29 -21.85 2.47
CA SER A 140 3.22 -21.27 1.66
C SER A 140 2.27 -22.30 1.03
N SER A 141 0.98 -21.99 1.04
CA SER A 141 -0.07 -22.82 0.45
C SER A 141 -1.23 -22.00 -0.11
N ALA A 142 -1.77 -22.45 -1.24
CA ALA A 142 -3.04 -21.98 -1.79
C ALA A 142 -4.01 -23.15 -1.87
N THR A 143 -5.26 -22.95 -1.44
CA THR A 143 -6.33 -23.96 -1.50
C THR A 143 -7.57 -23.36 -2.13
N ASN A 144 -8.09 -24.00 -3.17
CA ASN A 144 -9.36 -23.65 -3.78
C ASN A 144 -10.51 -24.32 -3.02
N TRP A 145 -11.29 -23.54 -2.28
CA TRP A 145 -12.49 -23.97 -1.55
C TRP A 145 -13.77 -23.92 -2.42
N ALA A 146 -13.65 -23.58 -3.71
CA ALA A 146 -14.77 -23.55 -4.64
C ALA A 146 -15.11 -24.92 -5.22
N LEU A 147 -16.31 -25.01 -5.81
CA LEU A 147 -16.76 -26.17 -6.60
C LEU A 147 -16.33 -26.10 -8.07
N ASP A 148 -15.71 -25.00 -8.50
CA ASP A 148 -15.25 -24.76 -9.87
C ASP A 148 -13.74 -24.46 -9.92
N ASN A 149 -13.16 -24.52 -11.13
CA ASN A 149 -11.76 -24.15 -11.34
C ASN A 149 -11.57 -22.66 -11.03
N ARG A 150 -10.61 -22.32 -10.17
CA ARG A 150 -10.29 -20.94 -9.81
C ARG A 150 -8.84 -20.65 -10.08
N SER A 151 -8.52 -19.40 -10.40
CA SER A 151 -7.15 -18.96 -10.65
C SER A 151 -6.73 -17.90 -9.66
N TYR A 152 -5.45 -17.88 -9.28
CA TYR A 152 -4.85 -16.82 -8.48
C TYR A 152 -3.46 -16.46 -9.02
N LYS A 153 -2.96 -15.30 -8.60
CA LYS A 153 -1.54 -14.93 -8.67
C LYS A 153 -1.18 -14.11 -7.44
N LEU A 154 0.11 -13.98 -7.17
CA LEU A 154 0.60 -12.99 -6.22
C LEU A 154 1.03 -11.73 -6.97
N ARG A 155 0.85 -10.59 -6.31
CA ARG A 155 1.50 -9.33 -6.64
C ARG A 155 2.42 -8.95 -5.50
N LEU A 156 3.69 -8.73 -5.81
CA LEU A 156 4.67 -8.21 -4.89
C LEU A 156 4.78 -6.71 -5.14
N HIS A 157 4.55 -5.93 -4.09
CA HIS A 157 4.80 -4.49 -4.03
C HIS A 157 6.21 -4.32 -3.48
N CYS A 158 7.13 -3.96 -4.37
CA CYS A 158 8.57 -3.99 -4.15
C CYS A 158 9.14 -2.58 -4.10
N THR A 159 10.02 -2.27 -3.15
CA THR A 159 10.64 -0.95 -2.94
C THR A 159 12.16 -1.04 -2.78
N ASN A 160 12.84 0.05 -3.08
CA ASN A 160 14.26 0.28 -2.72
C ASN A 160 14.44 1.20 -1.50
N ASP A 161 13.38 1.81 -0.97
CA ASP A 161 13.43 2.64 0.22
C ASP A 161 13.34 1.76 1.48
N ILE A 162 14.40 1.79 2.29
CA ILE A 162 14.49 1.05 3.57
C ILE A 162 13.45 1.57 4.58
N ALA A 163 13.01 2.84 4.48
CA ALA A 163 11.94 3.38 5.32
C ALA A 163 10.54 2.85 4.95
N GLU A 164 10.35 2.44 3.70
CA GLU A 164 9.11 1.83 3.20
C GLU A 164 9.14 0.30 3.20
N ALA A 165 10.33 -0.32 3.37
CA ALA A 165 10.51 -1.76 3.44
C ALA A 165 9.82 -2.40 4.66
N GLY A 166 9.19 -3.56 4.44
CA GLY A 166 8.65 -4.42 5.49
C GLY A 166 9.77 -5.07 6.32
N THR A 167 9.54 -5.22 7.63
CA THR A 167 10.51 -5.79 8.57
C THR A 167 9.97 -7.01 9.32
N ARG A 168 10.85 -7.94 9.70
CA ARG A 168 10.60 -9.03 10.65
C ARG A 168 11.55 -8.95 11.85
#